data_AF-A0A101TV68-F1
#
_entry.id   AF-A0A101TV68-F1
#
_cell.length_a   1.000
_cell.length_b   1.000
_cell.length_c   1.000
_cell.angle_alpha   90.00
_cell.angle_beta   90.00
_cell.angle_gamma   90.00
#
_symmetry.space_group_name_H-M   'P 1'
#
loop_
_entity.id
_entity.type
_entity.pdbx_description
1 polymer ?
#
loop_
_entity_poly.entity_id
_entity_poly.type
_entity_poly.pdbx_seq_one_letter_code
_entity_poly.pdbx_strand_id
1 'polypeptide(L)'
;MNRAVTSPDDPGAQVAARLLTELRGEITRADSKATVLVGALGISAGVLAALLTSRHWTPARLPGPAALLWWAGVFSLVIALFALLLAVLPRYGRSRWTPGRPLTYFGDIRRAAQVGRLTAALTDTGRDPVRALLLALTETSAIASRKHFWIRTGLIAFGNAAVLLPGSMLLA
;
A
#
# COMPACT_ATOMS: atom_id res chain seq x y z
N MET A 1 7.64 -32.96 -33.00
CA MET A 1 7.33 -31.62 -32.47
C MET A 1 8.28 -31.33 -31.32
N ASN A 2 9.29 -30.49 -31.59
CA ASN A 2 10.44 -30.22 -30.74
C ASN A 2 10.03 -29.30 -29.58
N ARG A 3 10.12 -29.75 -28.32
CA ARG A 3 9.85 -28.90 -27.15
C ARG A 3 11.08 -28.05 -26.87
N ALA A 4 10.99 -26.74 -27.16
CA ALA A 4 11.96 -25.78 -26.68
C ALA A 4 11.87 -25.74 -25.15
N VAL A 5 12.80 -26.42 -24.49
CA VAL A 5 13.14 -26.13 -23.09
C VAL A 5 13.71 -24.71 -23.11
N THR A 6 12.93 -23.72 -22.67
CA THR A 6 13.44 -22.37 -22.46
C THR A 6 14.46 -22.45 -21.32
N SER A 7 15.75 -22.47 -21.67
CA SER A 7 16.84 -22.41 -20.71
C SER A 7 16.73 -21.15 -19.83
N PRO A 8 17.32 -21.14 -18.63
CA PRO A 8 17.40 -19.96 -17.74
C PRO A 8 17.96 -18.68 -18.39
N ASP A 9 18.51 -18.80 -19.60
CA ASP A 9 19.09 -17.74 -20.43
C ASP A 9 18.09 -17.07 -21.38
N ASP A 10 16.78 -17.36 -21.30
CA ASP A 10 15.78 -16.61 -22.06
C ASP A 10 15.85 -15.11 -21.69
N PRO A 11 16.21 -14.21 -22.61
CA PRO A 11 16.32 -12.78 -22.34
C PRO A 11 15.02 -12.19 -21.76
N GLY A 12 13.86 -12.72 -22.17
CA GLY A 12 12.57 -12.29 -21.65
C GLY A 12 12.36 -12.66 -20.19
N ALA A 13 12.83 -13.85 -19.76
CA ALA A 13 12.80 -14.27 -18.37
C ALA A 13 13.70 -13.41 -17.48
N GLN A 14 14.91 -13.07 -17.97
CA GLN A 14 15.83 -12.21 -17.23
C GLN A 14 15.30 -10.79 -17.05
N VAL A 15 14.73 -10.19 -18.11
CA VAL A 15 14.08 -8.87 -18.03
C VAL A 15 12.91 -8.88 -17.05
N ALA A 16 12.05 -9.89 -17.11
CA ALA A 16 10.89 -9.98 -16.22
C ALA A 16 11.31 -10.20 -14.74
N ALA A 17 12.35 -11.00 -14.47
CA ALA A 17 12.90 -11.19 -13.13
C ALA A 17 13.53 -9.90 -12.56
N ARG A 18 14.23 -9.14 -13.41
CA ARG A 18 14.79 -7.83 -13.04
C ARG A 18 13.70 -6.83 -12.70
N LEU A 19 12.70 -6.68 -13.57
CA LEU A 19 11.56 -5.77 -13.33
C LEU A 19 10.78 -6.16 -12.06
N LEU A 20 10.63 -7.45 -11.77
CA LEU A 20 9.99 -7.91 -10.53
C LEU A 20 10.79 -7.51 -9.28
N THR A 21 12.11 -7.58 -9.35
CA THR A 21 13.00 -7.16 -8.26
C THR A 21 12.94 -5.64 -8.06
N GLU A 22 12.97 -4.88 -9.16
CA GLU A 22 12.82 -3.41 -9.13
C GLU A 22 11.46 -2.99 -8.55
N LEU A 23 10.36 -3.62 -8.97
CA LEU A 23 9.02 -3.37 -8.44
C LEU A 23 8.91 -3.69 -6.94
N ARG A 24 9.49 -4.80 -6.47
CA ARG A 24 9.52 -5.14 -5.04
C ARG A 24 10.29 -4.08 -4.25
N GLY A 25 11.42 -3.61 -4.79
CA GLY A 25 12.19 -2.52 -4.21
C GLY A 25 11.38 -1.22 -4.12
N GLU A 26 10.64 -0.86 -5.17
CA GLU A 26 9.78 0.34 -5.16
C GLU A 26 8.64 0.22 -4.13
N ILE A 27 8.04 -0.96 -4.00
CA ILE A 27 7.02 -1.21 -2.97
C ILE A 27 7.60 -1.01 -1.56
N THR A 28 8.78 -1.55 -1.26
CA THR A 28 9.43 -1.36 0.04
C THR A 28 9.73 0.12 0.30
N ARG A 29 10.21 0.85 -0.72
CA ARG A 29 10.42 2.31 -0.60
C ARG A 29 9.11 3.06 -0.36
N ALA A 30 8.02 2.68 -1.04
CA ALA A 30 6.71 3.27 -0.84
C ALA A 30 6.17 3.01 0.58
N ASP A 31 6.38 1.82 1.13
CA ASP A 31 5.99 1.48 2.50
C ASP A 31 6.76 2.28 3.55
N SER A 32 8.07 2.49 3.33
CA SER A 32 8.87 3.38 4.17
C SER A 32 8.34 4.81 4.13
N LYS A 33 7.98 5.34 2.95
CA LYS A 33 7.35 6.67 2.80
C LYS A 33 6.03 6.75 3.58
N ALA A 34 5.18 5.73 3.46
CA ALA A 34 3.89 5.69 4.15
C ALA A 34 4.09 5.66 5.67
N THR A 35 5.03 4.86 6.18
CA THR A 35 5.35 4.79 7.61
C THR A 35 5.84 6.14 8.17
N VAL A 36 6.69 6.84 7.42
CA VAL A 36 7.14 8.19 7.78
C VAL A 36 5.97 9.18 7.81
N LEU A 37 5.07 9.14 6.82
CA LEU A 37 3.87 10.00 6.81
C LEU A 37 2.95 9.71 8.00
N VAL A 38 2.76 8.44 8.38
CA VAL A 38 2.00 8.06 9.58
C VAL A 38 2.67 8.64 10.83
N GLY A 39 3.99 8.54 10.95
CA GLY A 39 4.75 9.13 12.06
C GLY A 39 4.58 10.65 12.14
N ALA A 40 4.71 11.34 11.01
CA ALA A 40 4.50 12.79 10.94
C ALA A 40 3.08 13.18 11.33
N LEU A 41 2.07 12.45 10.84
CA LEU A 41 0.67 12.66 11.19
C LEU A 41 0.42 12.46 12.69
N GLY A 42 1.02 11.42 13.28
CA GLY A 42 0.95 11.17 14.73
C GLY A 42 1.56 12.31 15.56
N ILE A 43 2.73 12.83 15.16
CA ILE A 43 3.38 13.97 15.82
C ILE A 43 2.50 15.22 15.70
N SER A 44 2.03 15.56 14.50
CA SER A 44 1.17 16.73 14.29
C SER A 44 -0.13 16.65 15.10
N ALA A 45 -0.77 15.48 15.13
CA ALA A 45 -1.97 15.25 15.92
C ALA A 45 -1.70 15.36 17.43
N GLY A 46 -0.57 14.82 17.91
CA GLY A 46 -0.15 14.90 19.31
C GLY A 46 0.14 16.34 19.75
N VAL A 47 0.87 17.11 18.94
CA VAL A 47 1.15 18.53 19.19
C VAL A 47 -0.15 19.33 19.26
N LEU A 48 -1.06 19.11 18.30
CA LEU A 48 -2.36 19.77 18.31
C LEU A 48 -3.16 19.43 19.57
N ALA A 49 -3.24 18.14 19.94
CA ALA A 49 -3.94 17.71 21.14
C ALA A 49 -3.36 18.35 22.43
N ALA A 50 -2.03 18.45 22.53
CA ALA A 50 -1.36 19.10 23.65
C ALA A 50 -1.68 20.61 23.73
N LEU A 51 -1.67 21.31 22.58
CA LEU A 51 -2.02 22.73 22.49
C LEU A 51 -3.48 23.00 22.88
N LEU A 52 -4.41 22.15 22.46
CA LEU A 52 -5.83 22.30 22.83
C LEU A 52 -6.06 22.07 24.32
N THR A 53 -5.40 21.03 24.88
CA THR A 53 -5.52 20.68 26.29
C THR A 53 -4.98 21.80 27.18
N SER A 54 -3.81 22.37 26.83
CA SER A 54 -3.20 23.48 27.58
C SER A 54 -4.04 24.77 27.55
N ARG A 55 -4.86 24.99 26.51
CA ARG A 55 -5.73 26.18 26.38
C ARG A 55 -7.15 26.01 26.95
N HIS A 56 -7.49 24.89 27.60
CA HIS A 56 -8.87 24.58 28.01
C HIS A 56 -9.88 24.76 26.86
N TRP A 57 -9.44 24.44 25.65
CA TRP A 57 -10.17 24.77 24.43
C TRP A 57 -11.42 23.90 24.28
N THR A 58 -12.54 24.49 23.86
CA THR A 58 -13.80 23.76 23.62
C THR A 58 -14.38 24.09 22.24
N PRO A 59 -14.70 23.08 21.40
CA PRO A 59 -15.24 23.33 20.06
C PRO A 59 -16.64 23.95 20.09
N ALA A 60 -17.36 23.83 21.22
CA ALA A 60 -18.69 24.40 21.41
C ALA A 60 -18.72 25.95 21.44
N ARG A 61 -17.56 26.60 21.59
CA ARG A 61 -17.43 28.07 21.63
C ARG A 61 -17.03 28.69 20.29
N LEU A 62 -16.82 27.88 19.25
CA LEU A 62 -16.40 28.36 17.94
C LEU A 62 -17.56 29.07 17.22
N PRO A 63 -17.32 30.23 16.57
CA PRO A 63 -18.28 30.80 15.65
C PRO A 63 -18.53 29.85 14.47
N GLY A 64 -19.76 29.85 13.92
CA GLY A 64 -20.22 28.92 12.89
C GLY A 64 -19.22 28.60 11.76
N PRO A 65 -18.61 29.59 11.08
CA PRO A 65 -17.60 29.32 10.04
C PRO A 65 -16.32 28.66 10.59
N ALA A 66 -15.84 29.06 11.77
CA ALA A 66 -14.67 28.44 12.40
C ALA A 66 -14.96 26.98 12.80
N ALA A 67 -16.18 26.69 13.29
CA ALA A 67 -16.62 25.33 13.60
C ALA A 67 -16.65 24.42 12.36
N LEU A 68 -17.12 24.93 11.21
CA LEU A 68 -17.10 24.20 9.94
C LEU A 68 -15.68 23.84 9.51
N LEU A 69 -14.75 24.80 9.54
CA LEU A 69 -13.34 24.56 9.18
C LEU A 69 -12.69 23.55 10.14
N TRP A 70 -12.99 23.65 11.44
CA TRP A 70 -12.48 22.72 12.45
C TRP A 70 -12.90 21.28 12.14
N TRP A 71 -14.20 21.03 11.99
CA TRP A 71 -14.72 19.70 11.72
C TRP A 71 -14.24 19.16 10.37
N ALA A 72 -14.18 20.00 9.33
CA ALA A 72 -13.61 19.61 8.04
C ALA A 72 -12.14 19.19 8.18
N GLY A 73 -11.35 19.92 8.97
CA GLY A 73 -9.96 19.58 9.27
C GLY A 73 -9.82 18.25 10.01
N VAL A 74 -10.65 18.01 11.03
CA VAL A 74 -10.68 16.73 11.77
C VAL A 74 -11.05 15.57 10.85
N PHE A 75 -12.10 15.70 10.03
CA PHE A 75 -12.47 14.68 9.05
C PHE A 75 -11.33 14.40 8.07
N SER A 76 -10.64 15.44 7.61
CA SER A 76 -9.49 15.27 6.71
C SER A 76 -8.34 14.53 7.39
N LEU A 77 -8.06 14.81 8.67
CA LEU A 77 -7.04 14.09 9.44
C LEU A 77 -7.38 12.60 9.60
N VAL A 78 -8.66 12.29 9.87
CA VAL A 78 -9.15 10.91 9.97
C VAL A 78 -9.01 10.19 8.63
N ILE A 79 -9.41 10.82 7.53
CA ILE A 79 -9.24 10.28 6.17
C ILE A 79 -7.76 10.03 5.87
N ALA A 80 -6.88 10.96 6.23
CA ALA A 80 -5.45 10.83 6.05
C ALA A 80 -4.88 9.62 6.79
N LEU A 81 -5.23 9.47 8.07
CA LEU A 81 -4.81 8.34 8.90
C LEU A 81 -5.30 7.01 8.31
N PHE A 82 -6.59 6.91 7.99
CA PHE A 82 -7.16 5.69 7.39
C PHE A 82 -6.50 5.34 6.06
N ALA A 83 -6.29 6.32 5.18
CA ALA A 83 -5.66 6.11 3.90
C ALA A 83 -4.21 5.61 4.05
N LEU A 84 -3.43 6.23 4.94
CA LEU A 84 -2.05 5.82 5.18
C LEU A 84 -1.97 4.44 5.86
N LEU A 85 -2.87 4.14 6.81
CA LEU A 85 -2.94 2.82 7.44
C LEU A 85 -3.28 1.73 6.40
N LEU A 86 -4.22 2.00 5.49
CA LEU A 86 -4.54 1.10 4.38
C LEU A 86 -3.42 0.96 3.34
N ALA A 87 -2.50 1.93 3.26
CA ALA A 87 -1.31 1.83 2.44
C ALA A 87 -0.24 0.93 3.08
N VAL A 88 -0.08 1.02 4.41
CA VAL A 88 0.90 0.24 5.20
C VAL A 88 0.44 -1.20 5.45
N LEU A 89 -0.87 -1.46 5.58
CA LEU A 89 -1.36 -2.81 5.86
C LEU A 89 -0.91 -3.81 4.77
N PRO A 90 -0.30 -4.95 5.17
CA PRO A 90 0.15 -5.95 4.21
C PRO A 90 -1.05 -6.57 3.49
N ARG A 91 -1.27 -6.14 2.24
CA ARG A 91 -2.29 -6.72 1.37
C ARG A 91 -1.71 -7.90 0.62
N TYR A 92 -1.90 -9.08 1.21
CA TYR A 92 -1.67 -10.33 0.51
C TYR A 92 -2.75 -10.50 -0.57
N GLY A 93 -2.34 -10.62 -1.84
CA GLY A 93 -3.26 -10.94 -2.94
C GLY A 93 -4.06 -12.21 -2.60
N ARG A 94 -5.34 -12.25 -2.95
CA ARG A 94 -6.15 -13.46 -2.80
C ARG A 94 -5.52 -14.54 -3.68
N SER A 95 -4.95 -15.59 -3.08
CA SER A 95 -4.39 -16.72 -3.85
C SER A 95 -5.49 -17.34 -4.71
N ARG A 96 -5.32 -17.28 -6.03
CA ARG A 96 -6.20 -17.91 -7.02
C ARG A 96 -5.57 -19.17 -7.61
N TRP A 97 -4.54 -19.71 -6.95
CA TRP A 97 -3.85 -20.89 -7.44
C TRP A 97 -4.79 -22.08 -7.60
N THR A 98 -4.65 -22.73 -8.76
CA THR A 98 -5.36 -23.95 -9.16
C THR A 98 -4.33 -24.94 -9.72
N PRO A 99 -4.53 -26.26 -9.57
CA PRO A 99 -3.61 -27.27 -10.10
C PRO A 99 -3.39 -27.07 -11.61
N GLY A 100 -2.14 -27.15 -12.07
CA GLY A 100 -1.76 -26.92 -13.47
C GLY A 100 -1.43 -25.47 -13.83
N ARG A 101 -1.46 -24.53 -12.87
CA ARG A 101 -0.97 -23.16 -13.04
C ARG A 101 0.37 -22.94 -12.33
N PRO A 102 1.28 -22.12 -12.91
CA PRO A 102 2.55 -21.79 -12.28
C PRO A 102 2.33 -21.05 -10.95
N LEU A 103 3.28 -21.21 -10.03
CA LEU A 103 3.32 -20.51 -8.75
C LEU A 103 3.80 -19.08 -8.97
N THR A 104 3.01 -18.12 -8.51
CA THR A 104 3.20 -16.69 -8.80
C THR A 104 3.44 -15.86 -7.56
N TYR A 105 2.88 -16.27 -6.42
CA TYR A 105 2.96 -15.51 -5.17
C TYR A 105 3.10 -16.41 -3.94
N PHE A 106 3.53 -15.83 -2.82
CA PHE A 106 3.71 -16.53 -1.54
C PHE A 106 2.42 -17.23 -1.06
N GLY A 107 1.26 -16.65 -1.38
CA GLY A 107 -0.05 -17.23 -1.13
C GLY A 107 -0.29 -18.53 -1.90
N ASP A 108 0.24 -18.64 -3.11
CA ASP A 108 0.12 -19.84 -3.96
C ASP A 108 1.03 -20.97 -3.46
N ILE A 109 2.22 -20.62 -2.98
CA ILE A 109 3.15 -21.56 -2.31
C ILE A 109 2.49 -22.12 -1.06
N ARG A 110 1.92 -21.26 -0.20
CA ARG A 110 1.23 -21.68 1.02
C ARG A 110 0.03 -22.57 0.70
N ARG A 111 -0.76 -22.23 -0.31
CA ARG A 111 -1.92 -23.03 -0.73
C ARG A 111 -1.48 -24.37 -1.31
N ALA A 112 -0.51 -24.40 -2.22
CA ALA A 112 0.00 -25.63 -2.81
C ALA A 112 0.65 -26.57 -1.77
N ALA A 113 1.31 -26.00 -0.76
CA ALA A 113 1.82 -26.75 0.39
C ALA A 113 0.69 -27.36 1.24
N GLN A 114 -0.38 -26.61 1.51
CA GLN A 114 -1.53 -27.11 2.26
C GLN A 114 -2.27 -28.27 1.58
N VAL A 115 -2.31 -28.30 0.24
CA VAL A 115 -2.88 -29.42 -0.53
C VAL A 115 -1.84 -30.49 -0.92
N GLY A 116 -0.62 -30.43 -0.36
CA GLY A 116 0.42 -31.45 -0.59
C GLY A 116 0.92 -31.51 -2.05
N ARG A 117 0.71 -30.47 -2.85
CA ARG A 117 1.00 -30.42 -4.29
C ARG A 117 2.15 -29.50 -4.66
N LEU A 118 2.92 -29.03 -3.67
CA LEU A 118 3.98 -28.05 -3.86
C LEU A 118 5.03 -28.51 -4.89
N THR A 119 5.49 -29.76 -4.80
CA THR A 119 6.52 -30.32 -5.70
C THR A 119 6.06 -30.36 -7.15
N ALA A 120 4.81 -30.76 -7.39
CA ALA A 120 4.20 -30.76 -8.72
C ALA A 120 4.00 -29.33 -9.25
N ALA A 121 3.57 -28.41 -8.40
CA ALA A 121 3.39 -27.00 -8.75
C ALA A 121 4.73 -26.31 -9.08
N LEU A 122 5.81 -26.64 -8.38
CA LEU A 122 7.17 -26.16 -8.69
C LEU A 122 7.65 -26.71 -10.05
N THR A 123 7.34 -27.97 -10.35
CA THR A 123 7.68 -28.59 -11.63
C THR A 123 6.91 -27.95 -12.78
N ASP A 124 5.62 -27.65 -12.61
CA ASP A 124 4.82 -26.91 -13.60
C ASP A 124 5.31 -25.46 -13.77
N THR A 125 5.76 -24.82 -12.69
CA THR A 125 6.36 -23.48 -12.78
C THR A 125 7.66 -23.50 -13.57
N GLY A 126 8.48 -24.53 -13.38
CA GLY A 126 9.72 -24.73 -14.15
C GLY A 126 9.50 -25.03 -15.64
N ARG A 127 8.29 -25.44 -16.04
CA ARG A 127 7.94 -25.69 -17.46
C ARG A 127 7.64 -24.41 -18.24
N ASP A 128 7.21 -23.34 -17.56
CA ASP A 128 6.88 -22.05 -18.18
C ASP A 128 7.25 -20.88 -17.23
N PRO A 129 8.56 -20.61 -17.05
CA PRO A 129 9.04 -19.60 -16.12
C PRO A 129 8.67 -18.17 -16.56
N VAL A 130 8.60 -17.90 -17.86
CA VAL A 130 8.26 -16.57 -18.40
C VAL A 130 6.82 -16.20 -18.06
N ARG A 131 5.87 -17.13 -18.23
CA ARG A 131 4.46 -16.90 -17.87
C ARG A 131 4.28 -16.70 -16.38
N ALA A 132 5.01 -17.43 -15.54
CA ALA A 132 5.02 -17.24 -14.10
C ALA A 132 5.49 -15.82 -13.73
N LEU A 133 6.56 -15.34 -14.36
CA LEU A 133 7.11 -14.00 -14.13
C LEU A 133 6.15 -12.88 -14.57
N LEU A 134 5.52 -12.98 -15.74
CA LEU A 134 4.57 -11.98 -16.23
C LEU A 134 3.32 -11.86 -15.35
N LEU A 135 2.80 -12.99 -14.85
CA LEU A 135 1.69 -12.99 -13.90
C LEU A 135 2.10 -12.35 -12.56
N ALA A 136 3.26 -12.71 -12.02
CA ALA A 136 3.79 -12.10 -10.80
C ALA A 136 4.00 -10.58 -10.96
N LEU A 137 4.48 -10.14 -12.13
CA LEU A 137 4.67 -8.72 -12.45
C LEU A 137 3.33 -7.97 -12.47
N THR A 138 2.31 -8.55 -13.10
CA THR A 138 0.96 -7.95 -13.22
C THR A 138 0.29 -7.82 -11.86
N GLU A 139 0.35 -8.87 -11.03
CA GLU A 139 -0.21 -8.84 -9.67
C GLU A 139 0.54 -7.83 -8.78
N THR A 140 1.88 -7.82 -8.86
CA THR A 140 2.72 -6.90 -8.06
C THR A 140 2.48 -5.44 -8.47
N SER A 141 2.35 -5.15 -9.77
CA SER A 141 2.04 -3.82 -10.29
C SER A 141 0.67 -3.30 -9.83
N ALA A 142 -0.35 -4.16 -9.81
CA ALA A 142 -1.68 -3.81 -9.31
C ALA A 142 -1.68 -3.48 -7.81
N ILE A 143 -0.85 -4.17 -7.01
CA ILE A 143 -0.67 -3.86 -5.59
C ILE A 143 0.05 -2.52 -5.42
N ALA A 144 1.12 -2.28 -6.18
CA ALA A 144 1.89 -1.04 -6.14
C ALA A 144 1.03 0.18 -6.50
N SER A 145 0.26 0.11 -7.60
CA SER A 145 -0.61 1.21 -8.03
C SER A 145 -1.65 1.58 -6.97
N ARG A 146 -2.21 0.56 -6.30
CA ARG A 146 -3.17 0.78 -5.22
C ARG A 146 -2.52 1.37 -3.96
N LYS A 147 -1.29 0.98 -3.61
CA LYS A 147 -0.52 1.64 -2.54
C LYS A 147 -0.29 3.12 -2.85
N HIS A 148 0.13 3.44 -4.06
CA HIS A 148 0.32 4.82 -4.49
C HIS A 148 -0.97 5.65 -4.42
N PHE A 149 -2.11 5.06 -4.79
CA PHE A 149 -3.40 5.72 -4.63
C PHE A 149 -3.68 6.11 -3.17
N TRP A 150 -3.54 5.16 -2.24
CA TRP A 150 -3.77 5.42 -0.81
C TRP A 150 -2.77 6.42 -0.21
N ILE A 151 -1.49 6.36 -0.60
CA ILE A 151 -0.48 7.35 -0.19
C ILE A 151 -0.86 8.75 -0.67
N ARG A 152 -1.25 8.88 -1.94
CA ARG A 152 -1.63 10.18 -2.53
C ARG A 152 -2.88 10.75 -1.85
N THR A 153 -3.91 9.93 -1.65
CA THR A 153 -5.11 10.32 -0.91
C THR A 153 -4.78 10.76 0.52
N GLY A 154 -3.94 9.98 1.21
CA GLY A 154 -3.51 10.30 2.58
C GLY A 154 -2.76 11.62 2.67
N LEU A 155 -1.85 11.88 1.74
CA LEU A 155 -1.07 13.12 1.68
C LEU A 155 -1.94 14.35 1.41
N ILE A 156 -2.89 14.26 0.47
CA ILE A 156 -3.81 15.37 0.16
C ILE A 156 -4.71 15.68 1.36
N ALA A 157 -5.26 14.64 2.00
CA ALA A 157 -6.10 14.80 3.18
C ALA A 157 -5.31 15.38 4.36
N PHE A 158 -4.05 14.96 4.55
CA PHE A 158 -3.18 15.54 5.57
C PHE A 158 -2.89 17.02 5.30
N GLY A 159 -2.59 17.38 4.06
CA GLY A 159 -2.39 18.79 3.66
C GLY A 159 -3.62 19.66 3.94
N ASN A 160 -4.82 19.15 3.63
CA ASN A 160 -6.07 19.84 3.96
C ASN A 160 -6.24 20.03 5.47
N ALA A 161 -6.01 18.98 6.27
CA ALA A 161 -6.07 19.08 7.73
C ALA A 161 -5.09 20.13 8.29
N ALA A 162 -3.86 20.16 7.75
CA ALA A 162 -2.81 21.08 8.15
C ALA A 162 -3.15 22.56 7.87
N VAL A 163 -4.05 22.85 6.91
CA VAL A 163 -4.52 24.20 6.60
C VAL A 163 -5.80 24.54 7.36
N LEU A 164 -6.77 23.63 7.36
CA LEU A 164 -8.10 23.85 7.94
C LEU A 164 -8.05 24.02 9.47
N LEU A 165 -7.23 23.23 10.16
CA LEU A 165 -7.14 23.27 11.62
C LEU A 165 -6.55 24.60 12.11
N PRO A 166 -5.39 25.08 11.64
CA PRO A 166 -4.90 26.42 11.98
C PRO A 166 -5.83 27.55 11.49
N GLY A 167 -6.39 27.41 10.28
CA GLY A 167 -7.31 28.41 9.73
C GLY A 167 -8.54 28.62 10.61
N SER A 168 -9.09 27.56 11.18
CA SER A 168 -10.19 27.67 12.15
C SER A 168 -9.80 28.41 13.43
N MET A 169 -8.55 28.26 13.90
CA MET A 169 -8.06 28.96 15.10
C MET A 169 -7.84 30.47 14.85
N LEU A 170 -7.56 30.86 13.61
CA LEU A 170 -7.44 32.28 13.24
C LEU A 170 -8.81 32.98 13.15
N LEU A 171 -9.87 32.21 12.94
CA LEU A 171 -11.26 32.69 12.88
C LEU A 171 -12.02 32.55 14.20
N ALA A 172 -11.40 31.93 15.21
CA ALA A 172 -11.95 31.66 16.54
C ALA A 172 -11.58 32.77 17.53
#